data_AF-A0A7S1E5R7-F1
#
_entry.id   AF-A0A7S1E5R7-F1
#
_cell.length_a   1.000
_cell.length_b   1.000
_cell.length_c   1.000
_cell.angle_alpha   90.00
_cell.angle_beta   90.00
_cell.angle_gamma   90.00
#
_symmetry.space_group_name_H-M   'P 1'
#
loop_
_entity.id
_entity.type
_entity.pdbx_description
1 polymer ?
#
loop_
_entity_poly.entity_id
_entity_poly.type
_entity_poly.pdbx_seq_one_letter_code
_entity_poly.pdbx_strand_id
1 'polypeptide(L)'
;KSVPDPEASTYDNITRQTMFNIINSIEKKAKNPLNMMKKEKTPLAFVSCAEAGWPDVPFGDVVDNIAPAWLKSYLKAKRAVEGRLGSSSAIRPVVMRPSLIWSWD
;
A
#
# COMPACT_ATOMS: atom_id res chain seq x y z
N LYS A 1 -12.35 22.11 -18.53
CA LYS A 1 -11.55 20.86 -18.62
C LYS A 1 -11.07 20.53 -17.21
N SER A 2 -11.50 19.42 -16.60
CA SER A 2 -10.97 18.97 -15.31
C SER A 2 -9.63 18.27 -15.55
N VAL A 3 -8.55 19.05 -15.59
CA VAL A 3 -7.21 18.48 -15.59
C VAL A 3 -6.89 18.17 -14.13
N PRO A 4 -6.53 16.91 -13.78
CA PRO A 4 -6.12 16.58 -12.43
C PRO A 4 -4.94 17.46 -12.03
N ASP A 5 -4.95 17.98 -10.80
CA ASP A 5 -3.85 18.77 -10.26
C ASP A 5 -2.57 17.90 -10.30
N PRO A 6 -1.52 18.29 -11.04
CA PRO A 6 -0.29 17.52 -11.20
C PRO A 6 0.39 17.18 -9.87
N GLU A 7 0.26 18.06 -8.87
CA GLU A 7 0.87 17.88 -7.55
C GLU A 7 0.03 16.97 -6.65
N ALA A 8 -1.30 17.06 -6.75
CA ALA A 8 -2.21 16.22 -5.96
C ALA A 8 -2.46 14.83 -6.59
N SER A 9 -2.30 14.69 -7.90
CA SER A 9 -2.64 13.49 -8.68
C SER A 9 -1.42 12.62 -8.98
N THR A 10 -0.43 12.64 -8.09
CA THR A 10 0.73 11.75 -8.18
C THR A 10 0.30 10.29 -8.00
N TYR A 11 0.96 9.39 -8.73
CA TYR A 11 0.72 7.94 -8.66
C TYR A 11 0.71 7.43 -7.20
N ASP A 12 1.62 7.95 -6.39
CA ASP A 12 1.77 7.60 -4.97
C ASP A 12 0.54 7.96 -4.14
N ASN A 13 0.02 9.17 -4.36
CA ASN A 13 -1.15 9.66 -3.64
C ASN A 13 -2.40 8.89 -4.07
N ILE A 14 -2.58 8.66 -5.37
CA ILE A 14 -3.72 7.90 -5.90
C ILE A 14 -3.68 6.45 -5.39
N THR A 15 -2.52 5.79 -5.45
CA THR A 15 -2.34 4.41 -4.97
C THR A 15 -2.70 4.29 -3.49
N ARG A 16 -2.17 5.20 -2.66
CA ARG A 16 -2.44 5.22 -1.23
C ARG A 16 -3.91 5.49 -0.92
N GLN A 17 -4.51 6.50 -1.54
CA GLN A 17 -5.91 6.85 -1.33
C GLN A 17 -6.85 5.72 -1.76
N THR A 18 -6.59 5.12 -2.91
CA THR A 18 -7.36 3.98 -3.43
C THR A 18 -7.36 2.84 -2.43
N MET A 19 -6.18 2.44 -1.96
CA MET A 19 -6.07 1.36 -0.98
C MET A 19 -6.73 1.69 0.36
N PHE A 20 -6.61 2.94 0.83
CA PHE A 20 -7.27 3.37 2.07
C PHE A 20 -8.79 3.31 1.93
N ASN A 21 -9.34 3.73 0.78
CA ASN A 21 -10.77 3.68 0.50
C ASN A 21 -11.28 2.23 0.44
N ILE A 22 -10.51 1.32 -0.16
CA ILE A 22 -10.83 -0.11 -0.19
C ILE A 22 -10.86 -0.68 1.24
N ILE A 23 -9.82 -0.42 2.05
CA ILE A 23 -9.74 -0.88 3.43
C ILE A 23 -10.92 -0.37 4.26
N ASN A 24 -11.21 0.94 4.17
CA ASN A 24 -12.34 1.54 4.89
C ASN A 24 -13.68 0.94 4.46
N SER A 25 -13.84 0.62 3.17
CA SER A 25 -15.05 -0.02 2.65
C SER A 25 -15.23 -1.45 3.17
N ILE A 26 -14.13 -2.21 3.25
CA ILE A 26 -14.15 -3.56 3.83
C ILE A 26 -14.48 -3.49 5.31
N GLU A 27 -13.84 -2.60 6.07
CA GLU A 27 -14.11 -2.43 7.50
C GLU A 27 -15.56 -2.01 7.76
N LYS A 28 -16.13 -1.13 6.92
CA LYS A 28 -17.55 -0.76 6.99
C LYS A 28 -18.46 -1.98 6.76
N LYS A 29 -18.14 -2.85 5.79
CA LYS A 29 -18.90 -4.09 5.53
C LYS A 29 -18.73 -5.12 6.66
N ALA A 30 -17.57 -5.19 7.28
CA ALA A 30 -17.30 -6.09 8.40
C ALA A 30 -18.09 -5.71 9.66
N LYS A 31 -18.42 -4.43 9.84
CA LYS A 31 -19.27 -3.94 10.93
C LYS A 31 -20.75 -4.30 10.80
N ASN A 32 -21.19 -4.87 9.67
CA ASN A 32 -22.57 -5.32 9.50
C ASN A 32 -22.83 -6.55 10.42
N PRO A 33 -23.91 -6.56 11.23
CA PRO A 33 -24.23 -7.68 12.13
C PRO A 33 -24.23 -9.07 11.47
N LEU A 34 -24.69 -9.16 10.22
CA LEU A 34 -24.71 -10.41 9.45
C LEU A 34 -23.30 -10.95 9.15
N ASN A 35 -22.32 -10.06 8.96
CA ASN A 35 -20.93 -10.41 8.70
C ASN A 35 -20.14 -10.65 9.99
N MET A 36 -20.48 -9.97 11.09
CA MET A 36 -19.84 -10.21 12.40
C MET A 36 -20.02 -11.67 12.87
N MET A 37 -21.18 -12.30 12.58
CA MET A 37 -21.43 -13.69 12.94
C MET A 37 -20.50 -14.68 12.23
N LYS A 38 -20.05 -14.36 11.00
CA LYS A 38 -19.19 -15.24 10.20
C LYS A 38 -17.71 -15.18 10.62
N LYS A 39 -17.28 -14.11 11.30
CA LYS A 39 -15.87 -13.87 11.74
C LYS A 39 -14.80 -14.04 10.63
N GLU A 40 -15.19 -14.06 9.36
CA GLU A 40 -14.27 -14.24 8.24
C GLU A 40 -13.57 -12.93 7.89
N LYS A 41 -12.25 -13.02 7.69
CA LYS A 41 -11.44 -11.89 7.23
C LYS A 41 -11.44 -11.82 5.70
N THR A 42 -11.68 -10.64 5.13
CA THR A 42 -11.62 -10.45 3.68
C THR A 42 -10.16 -10.50 3.20
N PRO A 43 -9.79 -11.39 2.26
CA PRO A 43 -8.45 -11.35 1.67
C PRO A 43 -8.29 -10.08 0.84
N LEU A 44 -7.20 -9.35 1.07
CA LEU A 44 -6.84 -8.19 0.26
C LEU A 44 -5.35 -8.24 -0.05
N ALA A 45 -5.05 -8.29 -1.34
CA ALA A 45 -3.68 -8.25 -1.85
C ALA A 45 -3.29 -6.83 -2.24
N PHE A 46 -2.07 -6.45 -1.92
CA PHE A 46 -1.46 -5.20 -2.32
C PHE A 46 -0.08 -5.45 -2.91
N VAL A 47 0.12 -4.91 -4.12
CA VAL A 47 1.43 -4.92 -4.80
C VAL A 47 2.21 -3.69 -4.35
N SER A 48 3.21 -3.95 -3.53
CA SER A 48 4.19 -2.98 -3.05
C SER A 48 5.44 -3.03 -3.94
N CYS A 49 6.62 -2.89 -3.35
CA CYS A 49 7.91 -3.01 -4.01
C CYS A 49 8.95 -3.58 -3.04
N ALA A 50 10.02 -4.17 -3.56
CA ALA A 50 11.10 -4.72 -2.75
C ALA A 50 11.75 -3.66 -1.84
N GLU A 51 11.91 -2.45 -2.35
CA GLU A 51 12.55 -1.29 -1.70
C GLU A 51 11.74 -0.76 -0.51
N ALA A 52 10.45 -1.08 -0.42
CA ALA A 52 9.65 -0.78 0.76
C ALA A 52 10.22 -1.46 2.01
N GLY A 53 10.88 -2.62 1.84
CA GLY A 53 11.53 -3.38 2.91
C GLY A 53 13.00 -3.03 3.15
N TRP A 54 13.56 -1.98 2.53
CA TRP A 54 14.94 -1.56 2.82
C TRP A 54 15.24 -1.34 4.31
N PRO A 55 14.35 -0.73 5.12
CA PRO A 55 14.61 -0.57 6.55
C PRO A 55 14.81 -1.90 7.31
N ASP A 56 14.35 -3.02 6.74
CA ASP A 56 14.43 -4.35 7.35
C ASP A 56 15.75 -5.07 7.02
N VAL A 57 16.61 -4.53 6.14
CA VAL A 57 17.86 -5.18 5.68
C VAL A 57 19.12 -4.39 6.07
N PRO A 58 20.27 -5.07 6.23
CA PRO A 58 21.54 -4.39 6.51
C PRO A 58 21.85 -3.32 5.47
N PHE A 59 22.29 -2.15 5.93
CA PHE A 59 22.59 -0.95 5.11
C PHE A 59 21.40 -0.33 4.36
N GLY A 60 20.18 -0.85 4.52
CA GLY A 60 19.03 -0.34 3.77
C GLY A 60 18.66 1.10 4.13
N ASP A 61 18.84 1.52 5.39
CA ASP A 61 18.67 2.92 5.79
C ASP A 61 19.65 3.87 5.08
N VAL A 62 20.87 3.41 4.80
CA VAL A 62 21.86 4.21 4.06
C VAL A 62 21.39 4.40 2.62
N VAL A 63 20.91 3.31 1.99
CA VAL A 63 20.38 3.33 0.62
C VAL A 63 19.13 4.21 0.52
N ASP A 64 18.21 4.10 1.49
CA ASP A 64 17.00 4.93 1.53
C ASP A 64 17.35 6.42 1.68
N ASN A 65 18.39 6.75 2.46
CA ASN A 65 18.81 8.14 2.65
C ASN A 65 19.44 8.78 1.40
N ILE A 66 20.10 8.01 0.53
CA ILE A 66 20.67 8.52 -0.72
C ILE A 66 19.69 8.45 -1.91
N ALA A 67 18.53 7.83 -1.72
CA ALA A 67 17.51 7.71 -2.76
C ALA A 67 16.98 9.08 -3.24
N PRO A 68 16.63 9.21 -4.52
CA PRO A 68 16.07 10.44 -5.07
C PRO A 68 14.70 10.76 -4.44
N ALA A 69 14.34 12.05 -4.40
CA ALA A 69 13.15 12.54 -3.70
C ALA A 69 11.84 11.87 -4.17
N TRP A 70 11.70 11.63 -5.48
CA TRP A 70 10.53 10.94 -6.03
C TRP A 70 10.40 9.51 -5.48
N LEU A 71 11.52 8.78 -5.36
CA LEU A 71 11.52 7.40 -4.87
C LEU A 71 11.16 7.37 -3.38
N LYS A 72 11.69 8.31 -2.59
CA LYS A 72 11.33 8.43 -1.17
C LYS A 72 9.82 8.66 -0.97
N SER A 73 9.22 9.55 -1.77
CA SER A 73 7.76 9.77 -1.75
C SER A 73 6.98 8.51 -2.11
N TYR A 74 7.42 7.79 -3.14
CA TYR A 74 6.86 6.52 -3.57
C TYR A 74 6.92 5.45 -2.46
N LEU A 75 8.10 5.23 -1.87
CA LEU A 75 8.31 4.26 -0.81
C LEU A 75 7.50 4.61 0.45
N LYS A 76 7.43 5.90 0.80
CA LYS A 76 6.59 6.36 1.92
C LYS A 76 5.12 6.03 1.70
N ALA A 77 4.60 6.21 0.47
CA ALA A 77 3.22 5.87 0.16
C ALA A 77 2.97 4.35 0.24
N LYS A 78 3.87 3.52 -0.30
CA LYS A 78 3.77 2.06 -0.24
C LYS A 78 3.81 1.54 1.20
N ARG A 79 4.80 1.97 2.01
CA ARG A 79 4.93 1.60 3.43
C ARG A 79 3.70 2.02 4.25
N ALA A 80 3.11 3.19 3.96
CA ALA A 80 1.89 3.62 4.61
C ALA A 80 0.70 2.69 4.33
N VAL A 81 0.59 2.15 3.11
CA VAL A 81 -0.45 1.16 2.76
C VAL A 81 -0.18 -0.17 3.45
N GLU A 82 1.06 -0.65 3.47
CA GLU A 82 1.42 -1.89 4.17
C GLU A 82 1.07 -1.81 5.66
N GLY A 83 1.44 -0.71 6.32
CA GLY A 83 1.07 -0.47 7.72
C GLY A 83 -0.44 -0.41 7.94
N ARG A 84 -1.18 0.25 7.04
CA ARG A 84 -2.65 0.36 7.13
C ARG A 84 -3.35 -0.99 6.89
N LEU A 85 -2.81 -1.84 6.04
CA LEU A 85 -3.29 -3.21 5.83
C LEU A 85 -3.07 -4.07 7.07
N GLY A 86 -1.89 -3.99 7.67
CA GLY A 86 -1.54 -4.74 8.88
C GLY A 86 -2.36 -4.35 10.11
N SER A 87 -2.88 -3.12 10.18
CA SER A 87 -3.67 -2.64 11.31
C SER A 87 -5.15 -3.06 11.28
N SER A 88 -5.65 -3.61 10.17
CA SER A 88 -7.07 -3.95 10.03
C SER A 88 -7.39 -5.34 10.57
N SER A 89 -8.34 -5.44 11.49
CA SER A 89 -8.81 -6.73 12.02
C SER A 89 -9.79 -7.47 11.09
N ALA A 90 -10.40 -6.74 10.14
CA ALA A 90 -11.37 -7.26 9.18
C ALA A 90 -10.71 -7.89 7.93
N ILE A 91 -9.40 -7.67 7.75
CA ILE A 91 -8.68 -8.01 6.53
C ILE A 91 -7.66 -9.11 6.82
N ARG A 92 -7.51 -10.03 5.87
CA ARG A 92 -6.37 -10.95 5.78
C ARG A 92 -5.41 -10.34 4.75
N PRO A 93 -4.38 -9.60 5.20
CA PRO A 93 -3.52 -8.86 4.29
C PRO A 93 -2.57 -9.80 3.55
N VAL A 94 -2.37 -9.54 2.26
CA VAL A 94 -1.29 -10.12 1.44
C VAL A 94 -0.50 -8.97 0.85
N VAL A 95 0.78 -8.86 1.20
CA VAL A 95 1.68 -7.84 0.65
C VAL A 95 2.66 -8.53 -0.27
N MET A 96 2.59 -8.22 -1.57
CA MET A 96 3.53 -8.70 -2.57
C MET A 96 4.57 -7.62 -2.83
N ARG A 97 5.84 -7.92 -2.55
CA ARG A 97 6.98 -7.00 -2.76
C ARG A 97 7.84 -7.51 -3.94
N PRO A 98 7.43 -7.28 -5.19
CA PRO A 98 8.24 -7.67 -6.34
C PRO A 98 9.53 -6.85 -6.41
N SER A 99 10.58 -7.44 -6.97
CA SER A 99 11.76 -6.73 -7.45
C SER A 99 11.44 -5.98 -8.77
N LEU A 100 12.45 -5.38 -9.39
CA LEU A 100 12.33 -4.79 -10.72
C LEU A 100 11.66 -5.78 -11.68
N ILE A 101 10.49 -5.37 -12.19
CA ILE A 101 9.74 -6.12 -13.20
C ILE A 101 10.23 -5.63 -14.56
N TRP A 102 10.61 -6.57 -15.42
CA TRP A 102 11.08 -6.28 -16.75
C TRP A 102 10.59 -7.36 -17.71
N SER A 103 10.43 -7.01 -18.98
CA SER A 103 9.98 -7.92 -20.03
C SER A 103 10.75 -7.65 -21.34
N TRP A 104 10.98 -8.68 -22.15
CA TRP A 104 11.76 -8.63 -23.40
C TRP A 104 10.91 -8.21 -24.62
N ASP A 105 9.60 -8.21 -24.43
CA ASP A 105 8.54 -7.90 -25.37
C ASP A 105 8.50 -6.43 -25.82
#